data_AF-A0A0Q9MD49-F1
#
_entry.id   AF-A0A0Q9MD49-F1
#
_cell.length_a   1.000
_cell.length_b   1.000
_cell.length_c   1.000
_cell.angle_alpha   90.00
_cell.angle_beta   90.00
_cell.angle_gamma   90.00
#
_symmetry.space_group_name_H-M   'P 1'
#
loop_
_entity.id
_entity.type
_entity.pdbx_description
1 polymer ?
#
loop_
_entity_poly.entity_id
_entity_poly.type
_entity_poly.pdbx_seq_one_letter_code
_entity_poly.pdbx_strand_id
1 'polypeptide(L)'
;MFGTTVKMTDGTYTYLRAPIREDNHPCHMYTAMPTTLGTCIGNQMPERIQAGRYLPYTAYPVFKIPISQPGVLWAAFSTLSYQSDYGLLAPIEDEALIASYTELLIQALEREQAPEE
;
A
#
# COMPACT_ATOMS: atom_id res chain seq x y z
N MET A 1 -0.75 4.18 4.59
CA MET A 1 0.60 4.16 3.98
C MET A 1 0.44 3.54 2.60
N PHE A 2 0.68 4.29 1.54
CA PHE A 2 0.56 3.79 0.15
C PHE A 2 1.89 3.21 -0.31
N GLY A 3 1.89 2.34 -1.32
CA GLY A 3 3.07 1.53 -1.66
C GLY A 3 3.34 0.34 -0.75
N THR A 4 2.49 0.24 0.28
CA THR A 4 2.12 -0.86 1.16
C THR A 4 1.91 -2.24 0.52
N THR A 5 2.06 -3.34 1.25
CA THR A 5 1.45 -4.62 0.96
C THR A 5 0.03 -4.39 1.40
N VAL A 6 -0.87 -4.36 0.44
CA VAL A 6 -2.27 -4.09 0.73
C VAL A 6 -2.88 -5.39 1.21
N LYS A 7 -3.64 -5.30 2.29
CA LYS A 7 -4.40 -6.40 2.86
C LYS A 7 -5.88 -6.17 2.63
N MET A 8 -6.55 -7.16 2.06
CA MET A 8 -8.00 -7.21 1.95
C MET A 8 -8.50 -8.50 2.62
N THR A 9 -9.60 -8.41 3.35
CA THR A 9 -10.27 -9.57 3.92
C THR A 9 -11.77 -9.43 3.83
N ASP A 10 -12.44 -10.52 3.47
CA ASP A 10 -13.90 -10.65 3.41
C ASP A 10 -14.45 -11.50 4.57
N GLY A 11 -13.60 -11.84 5.54
CA GLY A 11 -13.93 -12.72 6.66
C GLY A 11 -13.74 -14.21 6.36
N THR A 12 -13.60 -14.64 5.11
CA THR A 12 -13.32 -16.05 4.75
C THR A 12 -11.90 -16.21 4.25
N TYR A 13 -11.43 -15.26 3.44
CA TYR A 13 -10.12 -15.20 2.86
C TYR A 13 -9.40 -13.91 3.25
N THR A 14 -8.07 -13.99 3.27
CA THR A 14 -7.17 -12.86 3.43
C THR A 14 -6.27 -12.81 2.20
N TYR A 15 -6.41 -11.74 1.43
CA TYR A 15 -5.58 -11.46 0.27
C TYR A 15 -4.56 -10.37 0.62
N LEU A 16 -3.29 -10.69 0.44
CA LEU A 16 -2.16 -9.78 0.57
C LEU A 16 -1.53 -9.60 -0.81
N ARG A 17 -1.35 -8.35 -1.21
CA ARG A 17 -0.71 -8.00 -2.48
C ARG A 17 0.43 -7.02 -2.24
N ALA A 18 1.64 -7.48 -2.49
CA ALA A 18 2.85 -6.67 -2.47
C ALA A 18 3.11 -6.05 -3.86
N PRO A 19 3.85 -4.92 -3.91
CA PRO A 19 4.33 -4.37 -5.18
C PRO A 19 5.20 -5.41 -5.94
N ILE A 20 4.90 -5.59 -7.22
CA ILE A 20 5.49 -6.67 -8.06
C ILE A 20 6.85 -6.26 -8.64
N ARG A 21 7.07 -4.96 -8.85
CA ARG A 21 8.23 -4.45 -9.57
C ARG A 21 8.97 -3.40 -8.76
N GLU A 22 10.28 -3.35 -8.92
CA GLU A 22 11.16 -2.33 -8.33
C GLU A 22 10.93 -0.93 -8.94
N ASP A 23 10.32 -0.87 -10.14
CA ASP A 23 9.86 0.36 -10.80
C ASP A 23 8.42 0.74 -10.45
N ASN A 24 7.74 0.00 -9.56
CA ASN A 24 6.43 0.37 -9.00
C ASN A 24 6.57 1.50 -7.95
N HIS A 25 7.41 2.48 -8.30
CA HIS A 25 7.89 3.59 -7.51
C HIS A 25 7.81 4.87 -8.36
N PRO A 26 7.47 6.02 -7.75
CA PRO A 26 7.52 6.27 -6.31
C PRO A 26 6.16 6.11 -5.64
N CYS A 27 6.11 5.32 -4.56
CA CYS A 27 4.97 5.34 -3.68
C CYS A 27 5.16 6.44 -2.63
N HIS A 28 4.10 7.23 -2.42
CA HIS A 28 4.14 8.38 -1.54
C HIS A 28 3.29 8.17 -0.30
N MET A 29 3.79 8.63 0.84
CA MET A 29 2.96 8.82 2.01
C MET A 29 2.35 10.22 1.98
N TYR A 30 1.02 10.26 2.16
CA TYR A 30 0.26 11.49 2.28
C TYR A 30 -0.11 11.70 3.76
N THR A 31 0.37 12.78 4.38
CA THR A 31 0.10 13.08 5.80
C THR A 31 0.12 14.57 6.10
N ALA A 32 -0.67 15.01 7.07
CA ALA A 32 -0.60 16.37 7.62
C ALA A 32 0.60 16.55 8.57
N MET A 33 1.08 15.46 9.19
CA MET A 33 2.19 15.46 10.14
C MET A 33 3.14 14.29 9.82
N PRO A 34 4.40 14.56 9.43
CA PRO A 34 5.35 13.53 9.00
C PRO A 34 6.06 12.87 10.19
N THR A 35 5.31 12.35 11.16
CA THR A 35 5.87 11.77 12.39
C THR A 35 5.52 10.30 12.55
N THR A 36 6.47 9.49 13.03
CA THR A 36 6.26 8.12 13.52
C THR A 36 6.55 8.05 15.01
N LEU A 37 6.49 6.84 15.60
CA LEU A 37 6.97 6.61 16.94
C LEU A 37 8.50 6.75 16.99
N GLY A 38 8.98 7.93 17.37
CA GLY A 38 10.39 8.21 17.64
C GLY A 38 11.20 8.78 16.47
N THR A 39 10.63 8.93 15.27
CA THR A 39 11.31 9.57 14.13
C THR A 39 10.35 10.42 13.27
N CYS A 40 10.91 11.19 12.32
CA CYS A 40 10.15 11.89 11.29
C CYS A 40 10.31 11.17 9.94
N ILE A 41 9.23 11.13 9.17
CA ILE A 41 9.16 10.48 7.85
C ILE A 41 9.75 11.43 6.82
N GLY A 42 10.55 10.91 5.90
CA GLY A 42 11.17 11.72 4.84
C GLY A 42 12.47 12.40 5.22
N ASN A 43 13.02 12.16 6.43
CA ASN A 43 14.33 12.69 6.86
C ASN A 43 15.49 12.34 5.92
N GLN A 44 15.36 11.27 5.13
CA GLN A 44 16.39 10.82 4.19
C GLN A 44 16.38 11.57 2.84
N MET A 45 15.25 12.20 2.49
CA MET A 45 15.07 12.92 1.22
C MET A 45 14.16 14.16 1.42
N PRO A 46 14.48 15.07 2.36
CA PRO A 46 13.62 16.20 2.69
C PRO A 46 13.38 17.14 1.50
N GLU A 47 14.34 17.25 0.58
CA GLU A 47 14.26 18.05 -0.64
C GLU A 47 13.23 17.53 -1.66
N ARG A 48 12.80 16.26 -1.53
CA ARG A 48 11.79 15.66 -2.40
C ARG A 48 10.37 15.75 -1.83
N ILE A 49 10.21 16.25 -0.60
CA ILE A 49 8.91 16.41 0.04
C ILE A 49 8.17 17.58 -0.60
N GLN A 50 6.93 17.35 -1.00
CA GLN A 50 6.05 18.39 -1.54
C GLN A 50 4.88 18.62 -0.58
N ALA A 51 4.36 19.84 -0.55
CA ALA A 51 3.14 20.19 0.20
C ALA A 51 2.09 20.70 -0.78
N GLY A 52 0.88 20.15 -0.70
CA GLY A 52 -0.15 20.45 -1.68
C GLY A 52 -1.47 19.75 -1.42
N ARG A 53 -2.40 19.92 -2.36
CA ARG A 53 -3.69 19.25 -2.36
C ARG A 53 -3.62 18.05 -3.29
N TYR A 54 -3.38 16.88 -2.72
CA TYR A 54 -3.22 15.63 -3.46
C TYR A 54 -4.37 14.65 -3.25
N LEU A 55 -5.12 14.80 -2.16
CA LEU A 55 -6.21 13.90 -1.79
C LEU A 55 -7.55 14.60 -2.03
N PRO A 56 -8.46 14.04 -2.86
CA PRO A 56 -9.71 14.70 -3.24
C PRO A 56 -10.72 14.83 -2.09
N TYR A 57 -10.59 13.99 -1.06
CA TYR A 57 -11.49 13.90 0.08
C TYR A 57 -11.11 14.80 1.27
N THR A 58 -10.10 15.66 1.14
CA THR A 58 -9.73 16.63 2.19
C THR A 58 -9.57 18.05 1.68
N ALA A 59 -9.99 19.02 2.49
CA ALA A 59 -9.90 20.43 2.18
C ALA A 59 -8.60 21.10 2.65
N TYR A 60 -7.73 20.42 3.38
CA TYR A 60 -6.44 20.95 3.83
C TYR A 60 -5.27 20.35 3.03
N PRO A 61 -4.15 21.08 2.86
CA PRO A 61 -2.97 20.54 2.19
C PRO A 61 -2.31 19.45 3.04
N VAL A 62 -1.71 18.48 2.37
CA VAL A 62 -0.94 17.39 2.98
C VAL A 62 0.47 17.38 2.41
N PHE A 63 1.41 16.81 3.17
CA PHE A 63 2.73 16.47 2.66
C PHE A 63 2.64 15.20 1.80
N LYS A 64 3.26 15.24 0.63
CA LYS A 64 3.55 14.11 -0.25
C LYS A 64 5.02 13.74 -0.05
N ILE A 65 5.26 12.62 0.62
CA ILE A 65 6.60 12.20 1.05
C ILE A 65 6.96 10.90 0.32
N PRO A 66 8.03 10.86 -0.49
CA PRO A 66 8.47 9.61 -1.10
C PRO A 66 8.95 8.65 -0.01
N ILE A 67 8.35 7.45 0.03
CA ILE A 67 8.70 6.42 1.02
C ILE A 67 9.39 5.21 0.40
N SER A 68 9.25 5.04 -0.91
CA SER A 68 10.01 4.05 -1.67
C SER A 68 11.42 4.55 -2.00
N GLN A 69 12.42 3.69 -1.78
CA GLN A 69 13.79 3.92 -2.25
C GLN A 69 14.16 2.86 -3.29
N PRO A 70 14.86 3.24 -4.37
CA PRO A 70 15.44 2.26 -5.29
C PRO A 70 16.28 1.23 -4.51
N GLY A 71 16.05 -0.05 -4.73
CA GLY A 71 16.74 -1.15 -4.04
C GLY A 71 16.20 -1.53 -2.66
N VAL A 72 15.17 -0.87 -2.12
CA VAL A 72 14.56 -1.21 -0.81
C VAL A 72 13.13 -1.71 -1.01
N LEU A 73 12.98 -3.03 -1.17
CA LEU A 73 11.69 -3.71 -1.14
C LEU A 73 11.25 -3.89 0.31
N TRP A 74 10.37 -3.01 0.78
CA TRP A 74 9.74 -3.17 2.07
C TRP A 74 8.68 -4.31 1.92
N ALA A 75 8.97 -5.47 2.51
CA ALA A 75 8.14 -6.69 2.59
C ALA A 75 7.35 -7.10 1.32
N ALA A 76 8.01 -7.80 0.39
CA ALA A 76 7.43 -8.29 -0.86
C ALA A 76 6.78 -9.69 -0.74
N PHE A 77 5.67 -9.82 -0.01
CA PHE A 77 4.91 -11.08 0.03
C PHE A 77 3.48 -10.88 -0.43
N SER A 78 3.12 -11.55 -1.53
CA SER A 78 1.73 -11.67 -1.97
C SER A 78 1.23 -13.07 -1.64
N THR A 79 0.08 -13.18 -0.98
CA THR A 79 -0.53 -14.48 -0.66
C THR A 79 -2.03 -14.35 -0.59
N LEU A 80 -2.72 -15.45 -0.87
CA LEU A 80 -4.12 -15.64 -0.55
C LEU A 80 -4.19 -16.79 0.45
N SER A 81 -4.80 -16.59 1.62
CA SER A 81 -4.99 -17.67 2.59
C SER A 81 -6.38 -17.61 3.21
N TYR A 82 -6.80 -18.73 3.78
CA TYR A 82 -8.07 -18.87 4.48
C TYR A 82 -8.00 -18.26 5.89
N GLN A 83 -9.12 -17.76 6.42
CA GLN A 83 -9.17 -17.04 7.70
C GLN A 83 -8.62 -17.85 8.88
N SER A 84 -8.83 -19.17 8.90
CA SER A 84 -8.34 -20.04 9.98
C SER A 84 -6.82 -20.18 10.01
N ASP A 85 -6.14 -19.84 8.92
CA ASP A 85 -4.68 -19.81 8.83
C ASP A 85 -4.17 -18.40 9.17
N TYR A 86 -4.22 -18.08 10.47
CA TYR A 86 -3.72 -16.81 11.01
C TYR A 86 -2.23 -16.56 10.71
N GLY A 87 -1.45 -17.63 10.52
CA GLY A 87 -0.03 -17.58 10.22
C GLY A 87 0.28 -17.37 8.73
N LEU A 88 -0.72 -17.44 7.85
CA LEU A 88 -0.55 -17.36 6.39
C LEU A 88 0.43 -18.41 5.85
N LEU A 89 0.45 -19.59 6.46
CA LEU A 89 1.42 -20.66 6.20
C LEU A 89 1.00 -21.57 5.03
N ALA A 90 -0.28 -21.56 4.65
CA ALA A 90 -0.84 -22.39 3.58
C ALA A 90 -1.42 -21.50 2.46
N PRO A 91 -0.56 -20.93 1.58
CA PRO A 91 -1.03 -20.10 0.48
C PRO A 91 -1.90 -20.91 -0.48
N ILE A 92 -2.99 -20.29 -0.94
CA ILE A 92 -3.86 -20.80 -1.98
C ILE A 92 -3.26 -20.39 -3.33
N GLU A 93 -3.02 -21.38 -4.20
CA GLU A 93 -2.42 -21.18 -5.54
C GLU A 93 -3.46 -21.16 -6.67
N ASP A 94 -4.76 -21.08 -6.35
CA ASP A 94 -5.83 -21.01 -7.33
C ASP A 94 -5.79 -19.67 -8.11
N GLU A 95 -5.35 -19.72 -9.36
CA GLU A 95 -5.21 -18.56 -10.23
C GLU A 95 -6.54 -17.83 -10.48
N ALA A 96 -7.65 -18.56 -10.61
CA ALA A 96 -8.96 -17.94 -10.86
C ALA A 96 -9.44 -17.18 -9.62
N LEU A 97 -9.23 -17.76 -8.45
CA LEU A 97 -9.54 -17.09 -7.19
C LEU A 97 -8.64 -15.86 -7.00
N ILE A 98 -7.33 -15.99 -7.20
CA ILE A 98 -6.39 -14.86 -7.09
C ILE A 98 -6.78 -13.72 -8.06
N ALA A 99 -7.18 -14.03 -9.29
CA ALA A 99 -7.62 -13.04 -10.27
C ALA A 99 -8.86 -12.28 -9.78
N SER A 100 -9.88 -12.99 -9.28
CA SER A 100 -11.08 -12.35 -8.73
C SER A 100 -10.79 -11.43 -7.54
N TYR A 101 -9.91 -11.83 -6.61
CA TYR A 101 -9.49 -10.98 -5.50
C TYR A 101 -8.65 -9.79 -5.94
N THR A 102 -7.89 -9.94 -7.03
CA THR A 102 -7.15 -8.82 -7.64
C THR A 102 -8.12 -7.77 -8.18
N GLU A 103 -9.18 -8.18 -8.89
CA GLU A 103 -10.22 -7.25 -9.38
C GLU A 103 -10.96 -6.56 -8.23
N LEU A 104 -11.34 -7.31 -7.19
CA LEU A 104 -11.96 -6.74 -6.00
C LEU A 104 -11.07 -5.72 -5.30
N LEU A 105 -9.76 -5.98 -5.25
CA LEU A 105 -8.79 -5.04 -4.69
C LEU A 105 -8.73 -3.75 -5.51
N ILE A 106 -8.71 -3.83 -6.85
CA ILE A 106 -8.71 -2.67 -7.74
C ILE A 106 -9.97 -1.83 -7.52
N GLN A 107 -11.15 -2.46 -7.51
CA GLN A 107 -12.43 -1.77 -7.26
C GLN A 107 -12.46 -1.10 -5.88
N ALA A 108 -11.90 -1.75 -4.85
CA ALA A 108 -11.80 -1.16 -3.53
C ALA A 108 -10.88 0.07 -3.52
N LEU A 109 -9.73 0.01 -4.20
CA LEU A 109 -8.81 1.15 -4.30
C LEU A 109 -9.45 2.34 -5.04
N GLU A 110 -10.18 2.08 -6.12
CA GLU A 110 -10.92 3.12 -6.85
C GLU A 110 -12.01 3.75 -5.97
N ARG A 111 -12.79 2.93 -5.25
CA ARG A 111 -13.86 3.39 -4.35
C ARG A 111 -13.32 4.27 -3.24
N GLU A 112 -12.19 3.90 -2.65
CA GLU A 112 -11.53 4.66 -1.58
C GLU A 112 -10.68 5.83 -2.12
N GLN A 113 -10.72 6.11 -3.42
CA GLN A 113 -9.98 7.20 -4.07
C GLN A 113 -8.48 7.15 -3.75
N ALA A 114 -7.91 5.94 -3.77
CA ALA A 114 -6.48 5.76 -3.62
C ALA A 114 -5.75 6.52 -4.75
N PRO A 115 -4.59 7.15 -4.46
CA PRO A 115 -3.77 7.77 -5.50
C PRO A 115 -3.41 6.77 -6.60
N GLU A 116 -3.31 7.22 -7.85
CA GLU A 116 -3.00 6.38 -9.02
C GLU A 116 -1.54 5.87 -9.06
N GLU A 117 -0.69 6.37 -8.18
CA GLU A 117 0.76 6.11 -8.11
C GLU A 117 1.14 4.88 -7.27
#